data_AF-A0A8S3X8L1-F1
#
_entry.id   AF-A0A8S3X8L1-F1
#
_cell.length_a   1.000
_cell.length_b   1.000
_cell.length_c   1.000
_cell.angle_alpha   90.00
_cell.angle_beta   90.00
_cell.angle_gamma   90.00
#
_symmetry.space_group_name_H-M   'P 1'
#
loop_
_entity.id
_entity.type
_entity.pdbx_description
1 polymer ?
#
loop_
_entity_poly.entity_id
_entity_poly.type
_entity_poly.pdbx_seq_one_letter_code
_entity_poly.pdbx_strand_id
1 'polypeptide(L)'
;MFSLAAKKYNIKITHRFLEKGHSQSEGNFMHAAIERSKKKHTIYTPDQMYSLIENAKITGRKYQVKQMTQAYFIDFKELIKRKNWLKDTDGNKIYWSKIKEVVFPYNQPDTVYFRYSFEDELQEMQTNTEPINTLKT
;
A
#
# COMPACT_ATOMS: atom_id res chain seq x y z
N MET A 1 8.64 1.11 -2.70
CA MET A 1 8.75 -0.37 -2.60
C MET A 1 8.53 -1.05 -3.95
N PHE A 2 7.37 -0.87 -4.60
CA PHE A 2 7.07 -1.58 -5.85
C PHE A 2 8.03 -1.29 -7.00
N SER A 3 8.53 -0.06 -7.16
CA SER A 3 9.55 0.22 -8.20
C SER A 3 10.88 -0.53 -7.96
N LEU A 4 11.28 -0.74 -6.70
CA LEU A 4 12.44 -1.59 -6.36
C LEU A 4 12.20 -3.06 -6.70
N ALA A 5 11.00 -3.58 -6.43
CA ALA A 5 10.63 -4.94 -6.78
C ALA A 5 10.58 -5.14 -8.31
N ALA A 6 9.99 -4.19 -9.04
CA ALA A 6 9.93 -4.17 -10.49
C ALA A 6 11.34 -4.26 -11.10
N LYS A 7 12.28 -3.42 -10.62
CA LYS A 7 13.69 -3.45 -11.04
C LYS A 7 14.38 -4.77 -10.68
N LYS A 8 14.26 -5.22 -9.42
CA LYS A 8 14.96 -6.42 -8.92
C LYS A 8 14.56 -7.69 -9.66
N TYR A 9 13.27 -7.84 -9.96
CA TYR A 9 12.75 -9.04 -10.62
C TYR A 9 12.54 -8.87 -12.13
N ASN A 10 12.89 -7.71 -12.69
CA ASN A 10 12.71 -7.39 -14.10
C ASN A 10 11.25 -7.56 -14.58
N ILE A 11 10.29 -7.14 -13.74
CA ILE A 11 8.85 -7.27 -14.00
C ILE A 11 8.17 -5.91 -14.01
N LYS A 12 7.16 -5.75 -14.87
CA LYS A 12 6.25 -4.61 -14.82
C LYS A 12 5.16 -4.88 -13.78
N ILE A 13 4.99 -3.97 -12.83
CA ILE A 13 3.94 -4.07 -11.80
C ILE A 13 2.87 -3.03 -12.12
N THR A 14 1.62 -3.47 -12.26
CA THR A 14 0.46 -2.59 -12.49
C THR A 14 -0.57 -2.81 -11.38
N HIS A 15 -0.90 -1.74 -10.68
CA HIS A 15 -1.98 -1.72 -9.70
C HIS A 15 -3.20 -1.04 -10.31
N ARG A 16 -4.34 -1.73 -10.30
CA ARG A 16 -5.64 -1.18 -10.69
C ARG A 16 -6.51 -1.08 -9.46
N PHE A 17 -7.10 0.08 -9.25
CA PHE A 17 -7.99 0.38 -8.14
C PHE A 17 -9.43 0.42 -8.64
N LEU A 18 -10.35 -0.09 -7.82
CA LEU A 18 -11.78 -0.03 -8.10
C LEU A 18 -12.34 1.34 -7.72
N GLU A 19 -13.46 1.71 -8.33
CA GLU A 19 -14.21 2.89 -7.94
C GLU A 19 -14.77 2.76 -6.52
N LYS A 20 -14.85 3.88 -5.81
CA LYS A 20 -15.32 3.92 -4.42
C LYS A 20 -16.78 3.45 -4.38
N GLY A 21 -17.09 2.54 -3.43
CA GLY A 21 -18.47 2.11 -3.17
C GLY A 21 -18.81 0.67 -3.56
N HIS A 22 -17.91 -0.06 -4.22
CA HIS A 22 -18.20 -1.41 -4.74
C HIS A 22 -17.48 -2.56 -4.04
N SER A 23 -16.82 -2.35 -2.89
CA SER A 23 -16.09 -3.40 -2.19
C SER A 23 -16.83 -3.95 -0.97
N GLN A 24 -17.56 -5.05 -1.13
CA GLN A 24 -17.90 -5.96 -0.03
C GLN A 24 -16.78 -7.01 0.08
N SER A 25 -15.61 -6.61 0.60
CA SER A 25 -14.48 -7.53 0.75
C SER A 25 -14.69 -8.45 1.95
N GLU A 26 -14.20 -9.69 1.86
CA GLU A 26 -14.20 -10.65 2.98
C GLU A 26 -13.51 -10.07 4.23
N GLY A 27 -12.45 -9.27 4.03
CA GLY A 27 -11.77 -8.55 5.10
C GLY A 27 -12.69 -7.64 5.89
N ASN A 28 -13.63 -6.95 5.23
CA ASN A 28 -14.58 -6.07 5.92
C ASN A 28 -15.52 -6.86 6.85
N PHE A 29 -15.94 -8.06 6.46
CA PHE A 29 -16.72 -8.95 7.32
C PHE A 29 -15.92 -9.43 8.53
N MET A 30 -14.66 -9.81 8.32
CA MET A 30 -13.74 -10.19 9.40
C MET A 30 -13.53 -9.04 10.39
N HIS A 31 -13.25 -7.83 9.90
CA HIS A 31 -13.10 -6.63 10.73
C HIS A 31 -14.36 -6.33 11.53
N ALA A 32 -15.54 -6.37 10.90
CA ALA A 32 -16.80 -6.16 11.59
C ALA A 32 -17.04 -7.20 12.71
N ALA A 33 -16.68 -8.47 12.49
CA ALA A 33 -16.79 -9.51 13.52
C ALA A 33 -15.85 -9.24 14.71
N ILE A 34 -14.59 -8.89 14.44
CA ILE A 34 -13.60 -8.53 15.46
C ILE A 34 -14.05 -7.32 16.25
N GLU A 35 -14.54 -6.27 15.59
CA GLU A 35 -15.04 -5.06 16.25
C GLU A 35 -16.25 -5.34 17.15
N ARG A 36 -17.18 -6.18 16.69
CA ARG A 36 -18.33 -6.61 17.52
C ARG A 36 -17.89 -7.42 18.72
N SER A 37 -16.93 -8.33 18.56
CA SER A 37 -16.37 -9.12 19.67
C SER A 37 -15.67 -8.21 20.68
N LYS A 38 -14.88 -7.24 20.19
CA LYS A 38 -14.15 -6.28 21.01
C LYS A 38 -15.06 -5.45 21.92
N LYS A 39 -16.23 -5.03 21.45
CA LYS A 39 -17.18 -4.26 22.27
C LYS A 39 -17.67 -5.00 23.53
N LYS A 40 -17.53 -6.32 23.58
CA LYS A 40 -17.97 -7.16 24.71
C LYS A 40 -16.85 -7.48 25.71
N HIS A 41 -15.62 -7.07 25.43
CA HIS A 41 -14.45 -7.44 26.23
C HIS A 41 -13.62 -6.19 26.56
N THR A 42 -13.17 -6.08 27.80
CA THR A 42 -12.17 -5.06 28.18
C THR A 42 -10.78 -5.57 27.82
N ILE A 43 -10.03 -4.76 27.07
CA ILE A 43 -8.65 -5.07 26.68
C ILE A 43 -7.71 -4.23 27.54
N TYR A 44 -6.86 -4.91 28.30
CA TYR A 44 -5.86 -4.30 29.18
C TYR A 44 -4.46 -4.32 28.60
N THR A 45 -4.15 -5.31 27.73
CA THR A 45 -2.86 -5.41 27.06
C THR A 45 -3.02 -5.69 25.56
N PRO A 46 -2.08 -5.25 24.71
CA PRO A 46 -2.12 -5.56 23.28
C PRO A 46 -2.16 -7.06 22.97
N ASP A 47 -1.51 -7.89 23.78
CA ASP A 47 -1.47 -9.35 23.56
C ASP A 47 -2.85 -10.00 23.66
N GLN A 48 -3.76 -9.44 24.47
CA GLN A 48 -5.15 -9.91 24.56
C GLN A 48 -5.90 -9.75 23.23
N MET A 49 -5.43 -8.89 22.32
CA MET A 49 -6.02 -8.75 20.98
C MET A 49 -5.86 -10.03 20.16
N TYR A 50 -4.79 -10.81 20.34
CA TYR A 50 -4.59 -12.04 19.58
C TYR A 50 -5.71 -13.05 19.88
N SER A 51 -5.97 -13.30 21.16
CA SER A 51 -7.03 -14.21 21.61
C SER A 51 -8.42 -13.69 21.22
N LEU A 52 -8.65 -12.37 21.32
CA LEU A 52 -9.90 -11.75 20.91
C LEU A 52 -10.16 -11.92 19.42
N ILE A 53 -9.14 -11.69 18.58
CA ILE A 53 -9.23 -11.86 17.14
C ILE A 53 -9.49 -13.32 16.81
N GLU A 54 -8.73 -14.27 17.37
CA GLU A 54 -8.92 -15.71 17.12
C GLU A 54 -10.36 -16.16 17.38
N ASN A 55 -10.96 -15.65 18.46
CA ASN A 55 -12.30 -16.01 18.91
C ASN A 55 -13.41 -15.05 18.41
N ALA A 56 -13.10 -14.09 17.53
CA ALA A 56 -14.09 -13.11 17.08
C ALA A 56 -15.20 -13.70 16.19
N LYS A 57 -14.94 -14.84 15.54
CA LYS A 57 -15.93 -15.51 14.70
C LYS A 57 -16.88 -16.34 15.57
N ILE A 58 -18.17 -16.05 15.47
CA ILE A 58 -19.21 -16.73 16.28
C ILE A 58 -19.49 -18.14 15.74
N THR A 59 -19.41 -18.34 14.43
CA THR A 59 -19.74 -19.62 13.77
C THR A 59 -18.64 -20.10 12.83
N GLY A 60 -18.48 -21.41 12.71
CA GLY A 60 -17.46 -22.05 11.87
C GLY A 60 -16.07 -22.03 12.49
N ARG A 61 -15.04 -22.16 11.63
CA ARG A 61 -13.64 -22.23 12.07
C ARG A 61 -13.14 -20.87 12.56
N LYS A 62 -12.49 -20.86 13.73
CA LYS A 62 -11.79 -19.71 14.31
C LYS A 62 -10.74 -19.14 13.35
N TYR A 63 -10.43 -17.85 13.49
CA TYR A 63 -9.40 -17.22 12.67
C TYR A 63 -8.01 -17.73 13.08
N GLN A 64 -7.15 -17.99 12.12
CA GLN A 64 -5.75 -18.31 12.38
C GLN A 64 -4.98 -17.00 12.59
N VAL A 65 -4.56 -16.74 13.82
CA VAL A 65 -3.84 -15.50 14.17
C VAL A 65 -2.35 -15.79 14.27
N LYS A 66 -1.56 -15.11 13.43
CA LYS A 66 -0.11 -15.12 13.53
C LYS A 66 0.36 -13.89 14.31
N GLN A 67 0.97 -14.12 15.47
CA GLN A 67 1.57 -13.04 16.25
C GLN A 67 2.80 -12.51 15.52
N MET A 68 2.89 -11.19 15.40
CA MET A 68 4.00 -10.52 14.73
C MET A 68 4.78 -9.69 15.74
N THR A 69 6.09 -9.78 15.68
CA THR A 69 7.00 -8.93 16.47
C THR A 69 7.57 -7.82 15.60
N GLN A 70 8.23 -6.83 16.22
CA GLN A 70 8.87 -5.73 15.49
C GLN A 70 9.86 -6.21 14.41
N ALA A 71 10.49 -7.38 14.61
CA ALA A 71 11.43 -7.97 13.66
C ALA A 71 10.81 -8.28 12.28
N TYR A 72 9.48 -8.40 12.20
CA TYR A 72 8.78 -8.63 10.94
C TYR A 72 8.49 -7.35 10.14
N PHE A 73 8.65 -6.18 10.75
CA PHE A 73 8.34 -4.90 10.13
C PHE A 73 9.63 -4.23 9.64
N ILE A 74 9.69 -3.98 8.33
CA ILE A 74 10.84 -3.35 7.68
C ILE A 74 10.66 -1.83 7.69
N ASP A 75 11.71 -1.09 8.04
CA ASP A 75 11.71 0.38 7.98
C ASP A 75 12.06 0.88 6.57
N PHE A 76 11.15 1.65 5.97
CA PHE A 76 11.32 2.28 4.65
C PHE A 76 11.54 3.80 4.72
N LYS A 77 11.67 4.40 5.91
CA LYS A 77 11.75 5.87 6.07
C LYS A 77 12.88 6.48 5.25
N GLU A 78 14.09 5.93 5.32
CA GLU A 78 15.25 6.45 4.56
C GLU A 78 15.04 6.39 3.04
N LEU A 79 14.30 5.39 2.56
CA LEU A 79 14.03 5.22 1.13
C LEU A 79 13.00 6.23 0.59
N ILE A 80 12.23 6.88 1.46
CA ILE A 80 11.15 7.80 1.08
C ILE A 80 11.59 9.27 1.20
N LYS A 81 12.55 9.60 2.07
CA LYS A 81 12.96 10.99 2.39
C LYS A 81 13.29 11.87 1.17
N ARG A 82 13.81 11.29 0.09
CA ARG A 82 14.25 12.01 -1.13
C ARG A 82 13.37 11.73 -2.35
N LYS A 83 12.13 11.32 -2.11
CA LYS A 83 11.21 10.95 -3.18
C LYS A 83 10.10 11.97 -3.36
N ASN A 84 9.89 12.41 -4.60
CA ASN A 84 8.76 13.25 -5.00
C ASN A 84 7.51 12.37 -5.17
N TRP A 85 6.46 12.71 -4.41
CA TRP A 85 5.13 12.09 -4.51
C TRP A 85 4.03 13.14 -4.67
N LEU A 86 4.37 14.41 -4.87
CA LEU A 86 3.40 15.51 -4.84
C LEU A 86 3.04 16.01 -6.22
N LYS A 87 4.00 16.00 -7.15
CA LYS A 87 3.87 16.59 -8.47
C LYS A 87 4.25 15.63 -9.58
N ASP A 88 3.54 15.76 -10.71
CA ASP A 88 3.90 15.11 -11.97
C ASP A 88 5.08 15.84 -12.66
N THR A 89 5.47 15.37 -13.84
CA THR A 89 6.53 16.01 -14.65
C THR A 89 6.19 17.41 -15.13
N ASP A 90 4.90 17.74 -15.23
CA ASP A 90 4.39 19.04 -15.69
C ASP A 90 4.20 20.04 -14.54
N GLY A 91 4.47 19.63 -13.30
CA GLY A 91 4.33 20.44 -12.09
C GLY A 91 2.92 20.46 -11.50
N ASN A 92 1.96 19.72 -12.07
CA ASN A 92 0.62 19.57 -11.52
C ASN A 92 0.62 18.67 -10.29
N LYS A 93 -0.32 18.94 -9.38
CA LYS A 93 -0.47 18.16 -8.16
C LYS A 93 -1.10 16.80 -8.43
N ILE A 94 -0.50 15.74 -7.90
CA ILE A 94 -1.02 14.37 -8.01
C ILE A 94 -2.07 14.11 -6.93
N TYR A 95 -3.27 13.70 -7.35
CA TYR A 95 -4.34 13.32 -6.44
C TYR A 95 -4.41 11.79 -6.26
N TRP A 96 -3.54 11.25 -5.41
CA TRP A 96 -3.44 9.79 -5.16
C TRP A 96 -4.77 9.11 -4.87
N SER A 97 -5.71 9.80 -4.20
CA SER A 97 -7.04 9.27 -3.87
C SER A 97 -7.99 9.12 -5.06
N LYS A 98 -7.63 9.65 -6.23
CA LYS A 98 -8.40 9.57 -7.48
C LYS A 98 -7.77 8.65 -8.52
N ILE A 99 -6.54 8.19 -8.29
CA ILE A 99 -5.83 7.35 -9.26
C ILE A 99 -6.53 6.00 -9.39
N LYS A 100 -6.82 5.59 -10.63
CA LYS A 100 -7.38 4.27 -10.95
C LYS A 100 -6.32 3.26 -11.34
N GLU A 101 -5.19 3.70 -11.87
CA GLU A 101 -4.10 2.79 -12.22
C GLU A 101 -2.73 3.43 -11.94
N VAL A 102 -1.82 2.63 -11.39
CA VAL A 102 -0.40 2.97 -11.21
C VAL A 102 0.46 1.88 -11.83
N VAL A 103 1.44 2.27 -12.63
CA VAL A 103 2.37 1.35 -13.31
C VAL A 103 3.81 1.66 -12.90
N PHE A 104 4.51 0.62 -12.48
CA PHE A 104 5.92 0.62 -12.17
C PHE A 104 6.67 -0.19 -13.24
N PRO A 105 7.37 0.48 -14.16
CA PRO A 105 8.18 -0.20 -15.17
C PRO A 105 9.49 -0.74 -14.56
N TYR A 106 10.03 -1.83 -15.12
CA TYR A 106 11.29 -2.39 -14.64
C TYR A 106 12.53 -1.64 -15.16
N ASN A 107 12.41 -1.05 -16.36
CA ASN A 107 13.51 -0.38 -17.06
C ASN A 107 13.76 1.05 -16.55
N GLN A 108 12.76 1.68 -15.92
CA GLN A 108 12.82 3.05 -15.42
C GLN A 108 12.38 3.08 -13.95
N PRO A 109 13.27 2.69 -13.01
CA PRO A 109 12.92 2.53 -11.61
C PRO A 109 12.54 3.84 -10.89
N ASP A 110 12.94 4.97 -11.46
CA ASP A 110 12.65 6.30 -10.91
C ASP A 110 11.39 6.94 -11.51
N THR A 111 10.81 6.32 -12.54
CA THR A 111 9.59 6.76 -13.20
C THR A 111 8.39 5.96 -12.69
N VAL A 112 7.28 6.64 -12.44
CA VAL A 112 5.98 6.01 -12.15
C VAL A 112 4.95 6.59 -13.10
N TYR A 113 4.15 5.73 -13.70
CA TYR A 113 3.02 6.15 -14.53
C TYR A 113 1.72 5.99 -13.77
N PHE A 114 0.79 6.91 -13.97
CA PHE A 114 -0.52 6.85 -13.34
C PHE A 114 -1.61 7.45 -14.23
N ARG A 115 -2.87 7.11 -13.95
CA ARG A 115 -4.03 7.71 -14.62
C ARG A 115 -5.26 7.74 -13.74
N TYR A 116 -6.15 8.68 -14.03
CA TYR A 116 -7.39 8.93 -13.27
C TYR A 116 -8.60 8.18 -13.84
N SER A 117 -8.62 7.90 -15.15
CA SER A 117 -9.57 6.97 -15.77
C SER A 117 -8.88 5.87 -16.57
N PHE A 118 -9.62 4.80 -16.90
CA PHE A 118 -9.08 3.70 -17.72
C PHE A 118 -9.05 4.03 -19.22
N GLU A 119 -9.73 5.09 -19.63
CA GLU A 119 -9.71 5.63 -20.99
C GLU A 119 -8.60 6.68 -21.18
N ASP A 120 -8.12 7.27 -20.08
CA ASP A 120 -7.10 8.32 -20.12
C ASP A 120 -5.72 7.75 -20.48
N GLU A 121 -4.91 8.61 -21.11
CA GLU A 121 -3.48 8.38 -21.28
C GLU A 121 -2.74 8.38 -19.95
N LEU A 122 -1.64 7.64 -19.90
CA LEU A 122 -0.80 7.54 -18.72
C LEU A 122 0.01 8.83 -18.54
N GLN A 123 -0.16 9.46 -17.38
CA GLN A 123 0.66 10.58 -16.92
C GLN A 123 1.93 10.06 -16.24
N GLU A 124 3.01 10.82 -16.33
CA GLU A 124 4.31 10.47 -15.78
C GLU A 124 4.63 11.28 -14.52
N MET A 125 5.27 10.62 -13.55
CA MET A 125 5.94 11.30 -12.44
C MET A 125 7.35 10.76 -12.24
N GLN A 126 8.27 11.67 -11.96
CA GLN A 126 9.62 11.36 -11.53
C GLN A 126 9.66 11.28 -10.00
N THR A 127 10.15 10.16 -9.49
CA THR A 127 10.18 9.89 -8.06
C THR A 127 11.42 10.45 -7.39
N ASN A 128 12.52 10.75 -8.07
CA ASN A 128 13.68 11.40 -7.45
C ASN A 128 13.53 12.92 -7.42
N THR A 129 13.93 13.56 -6.32
CA THR A 129 13.96 15.03 -6.19
C THR A 129 15.25 15.67 -6.71
N GLU A 130 16.23 14.90 -7.18
CA GLU A 130 17.50 15.40 -7.76
C GLU A 130 17.78 14.70 -9.10
N PRO A 131 18.24 15.42 -10.14
CA PRO A 131 18.79 14.78 -11.34
C PRO A 131 20.05 13.98 -10.97
N ILE A 132 20.23 12.82 -11.61
CA ILE A 132 21.44 11.98 -11.49
C ILE A 132 22.62 12.75 -12.13
N ASN A 133 23.16 13.75 -11.42
CA ASN A 133 24.35 14.50 -11.82
C ASN A 133 25.01 15.13 -10.58
N THR A 134 25.48 14.31 -9.64
CA THR A 134 26.55 14.67 -8.68
C THR A 134 27.05 13.44 -7.95
N LEU A 135 27.62 12.51 -8.70
CA LEU A 135 28.76 11.73 -8.23
C LEU A 135 29.88 11.99 -9.24
N LYS A 136 30.48 13.19 -9.15
CA LYS A 136 31.78 13.45 -9.76
C LYS A 136 32.84 13.00 -8.75
N THR A 137 33.66 12.05 -9.21
CA THR A 137 35.03 11.69 -8.78
C THR A 137 35.27 11.50 -7.29
#